data_AF-A0A4P6Y5N6-F1
#
_entry.id   AF-A0A4P6Y5N6-F1
#
_cell.length_a   1.000
_cell.length_b   1.000
_cell.length_c   1.000
_cell.angle_alpha   90.00
_cell.angle_beta   90.00
_cell.angle_gamma   90.00
#
_symmetry.space_group_name_H-M   'P 1'
#
loop_
_entity.id
_entity.type
_entity.pdbx_description
1 polymer ?
#
loop_
_entity_poly.entity_id
_entity_poly.type
_entity_poly.pdbx_seq_one_letter_code
_entity_poly.pdbx_strand_id
1 'polypeptide(L)'
;MVKPYFTNIRNAILKTLEEAEEEIFVAMYWFTNHDLYDLLCDKLKNGKKVSLIIHNDYTNNRDAGLDFQSFIDLGGKFYFSANEYPMHNKFCVIDNKTLINGSYNWTYYAEDKNSENILIIRDEHETVSAFREEFIHLSAQLQEVQKIQRLTTFEIEEFNDLSSREYLANDIIYEAKATNRPEIVESAFKLSPHNIKVQESAVRLNLTNKRKLLSSVGAEVKGNNYLIGVEKGTILPIKISRTLITSEDNQTTCSSTLYYGENKIANLNKKLPKQSTNKKVGGVFLRGLPAKPQGEAKMKMIFTIDIYGQLRVRFYSLDNGRSDFYSVDINPLLTDV
;
A
#
# COMPACT_ATOMS: atom_id res chain seq x y z
N MET A 1 36.55 2.42 -4.76
CA MET A 1 35.63 2.85 -5.85
C MET A 1 34.20 2.93 -5.34
N VAL A 2 33.55 4.09 -5.50
CA VAL A 2 32.15 4.31 -5.07
C VAL A 2 31.28 4.59 -6.29
N LYS A 3 30.15 3.88 -6.44
CA LYS A 3 29.21 4.08 -7.54
C LYS A 3 27.76 4.20 -7.05
N PRO A 4 27.07 5.32 -7.31
CA PRO A 4 25.65 5.47 -6.99
C PRO A 4 24.75 4.83 -8.04
N TYR A 5 23.59 4.35 -7.60
CA TYR A 5 22.49 3.90 -8.45
C TYR A 5 21.17 4.50 -7.97
N PHE A 6 20.41 5.02 -8.93
CA PHE A 6 19.08 5.61 -8.72
C PHE A 6 17.98 4.93 -9.56
N THR A 7 18.39 4.01 -10.44
CA THR A 7 17.52 3.22 -11.33
C THR A 7 18.15 1.85 -11.54
N ASN A 8 17.35 0.85 -11.95
CA ASN A 8 17.79 -0.54 -12.15
C ASN A 8 18.56 -1.09 -10.93
N ILE A 9 18.11 -0.72 -9.72
CA ILE A 9 18.82 -0.98 -8.48
C ILE A 9 18.86 -2.48 -8.22
N ARG A 10 17.74 -3.21 -8.36
CA ARG A 10 17.70 -4.67 -8.22
C ARG A 10 18.75 -5.37 -9.09
N ASN A 11 18.87 -4.99 -10.37
CA ASN A 11 19.83 -5.61 -11.27
C ASN A 11 21.29 -5.31 -10.88
N ALA A 12 21.59 -4.12 -10.37
CA ALA A 12 22.91 -3.79 -9.86
C ALA A 12 23.26 -4.62 -8.60
N ILE A 13 22.29 -4.86 -7.73
CA ILE A 13 22.43 -5.72 -6.54
C ILE A 13 22.65 -7.17 -6.96
N LEU A 14 21.81 -7.73 -7.84
CA LEU A 14 21.93 -9.11 -8.34
C LEU A 14 23.32 -9.39 -8.91
N LYS A 15 23.80 -8.54 -9.83
CA LYS A 15 25.14 -8.67 -10.41
C LYS A 15 26.26 -8.62 -9.38
N THR A 16 26.10 -7.77 -8.37
CA THR A 16 27.12 -7.63 -7.32
C THR A 16 27.09 -8.84 -6.36
N LEU A 17 25.91 -9.40 -6.07
CA LEU A 17 25.79 -10.65 -5.31
C LEU A 17 26.33 -11.85 -6.09
N GLU A 18 26.14 -11.91 -7.41
CA GLU A 18 26.71 -12.96 -8.28
C GLU A 18 28.24 -13.04 -8.16
N GLU A 19 28.92 -11.92 -7.91
CA GLU A 19 30.38 -11.85 -7.71
C GLU A 19 30.86 -12.46 -6.38
N ALA A 20 29.97 -12.75 -5.42
CA ALA A 20 30.36 -13.22 -4.09
C ALA A 20 31.01 -14.62 -4.08
N GLU A 21 32.16 -14.74 -3.40
CA GLU A 21 32.99 -15.95 -3.37
C GLU A 21 33.16 -16.61 -2.00
N GLU A 22 32.89 -15.91 -0.89
CA GLU A 22 33.15 -16.41 0.46
C GLU A 22 31.97 -16.21 1.43
N GLU A 23 31.60 -14.96 1.69
CA GLU A 23 30.69 -14.59 2.79
C GLU A 23 29.83 -13.37 2.41
N ILE A 24 28.53 -13.46 2.70
CA ILE A 24 27.55 -12.41 2.47
C ILE A 24 26.84 -12.10 3.80
N PHE A 25 26.83 -10.84 4.19
CA PHE A 25 26.03 -10.31 5.28
C PHE A 25 24.94 -9.40 4.71
N VAL A 26 23.70 -9.55 5.17
CA VAL A 26 22.59 -8.67 4.78
C VAL A 26 21.81 -8.24 6.01
N ALA A 27 21.82 -6.94 6.29
CA ALA A 27 20.90 -6.32 7.25
C ALA A 27 19.85 -5.55 6.47
N MET A 28 18.62 -6.07 6.43
CA MET A 28 17.55 -5.52 5.61
C MET A 28 16.26 -5.35 6.41
N TYR A 29 15.72 -4.13 6.40
CA TYR A 29 14.46 -3.86 7.07
C TYR A 29 13.29 -4.64 6.43
N TRP A 30 13.02 -4.43 5.14
CA TRP A 30 12.02 -5.23 4.40
C TRP A 30 12.65 -5.98 3.24
N PHE A 31 12.35 -7.27 3.16
CA PHE A 31 12.85 -8.19 2.16
C PHE A 31 11.71 -9.12 1.70
N THR A 32 11.20 -8.88 0.49
CA THR A 32 10.13 -9.65 -0.15
C THR A 32 10.43 -10.05 -1.59
N ASN A 33 11.55 -9.58 -2.17
CA ASN A 33 11.93 -9.87 -3.54
C ASN A 33 12.49 -11.31 -3.69
N HIS A 34 11.85 -12.11 -4.54
CA HIS A 34 12.20 -13.53 -4.74
C HIS A 34 13.54 -13.69 -5.46
N ASP A 35 13.84 -12.88 -6.49
CA ASP A 35 15.10 -13.01 -7.25
C ASP A 35 16.34 -12.84 -6.36
N LEU A 36 16.31 -11.85 -5.45
CA LEU A 36 17.38 -11.61 -4.50
C LEU A 36 17.49 -12.75 -3.46
N TYR A 37 16.35 -13.26 -2.99
CA TYR A 37 16.31 -14.36 -2.03
C TYR A 37 16.82 -15.67 -2.64
N ASP A 38 16.37 -16.01 -3.85
CA ASP A 38 16.77 -17.22 -4.57
C ASP A 38 18.28 -17.19 -4.85
N LEU A 39 18.83 -16.04 -5.24
CA LEU A 39 20.27 -15.88 -5.43
C LEU A 39 21.06 -16.14 -4.13
N LEU A 40 20.58 -15.67 -2.98
CA LEU A 40 21.23 -15.95 -1.69
C LEU A 40 21.16 -17.43 -1.32
N CYS A 41 20.01 -18.07 -1.53
CA CYS A 41 19.86 -19.51 -1.35
C CYS A 41 20.79 -20.30 -2.28
N ASP A 42 20.97 -19.87 -3.52
CA ASP A 42 21.91 -20.49 -4.45
C ASP A 42 23.36 -20.29 -4.03
N LYS A 43 23.71 -19.15 -3.40
CA LYS A 43 25.03 -18.97 -2.78
C LYS A 43 25.27 -19.96 -1.64
N LEU A 44 24.28 -20.20 -0.78
CA LEU A 44 24.37 -21.24 0.26
C LEU A 44 24.57 -22.63 -0.34
N LYS A 45 23.78 -23.01 -1.36
CA LYS A 45 23.92 -24.31 -2.04
C LYS A 45 25.30 -24.50 -2.67
N ASN A 46 25.93 -23.41 -3.12
CA ASN A 46 27.29 -23.40 -3.67
C ASN A 46 28.39 -23.24 -2.59
N GLY A 47 28.06 -23.49 -1.32
CA GLY A 47 29.00 -23.54 -0.19
C GLY A 47 29.46 -22.18 0.32
N LYS A 48 28.80 -21.08 -0.08
CA LYS A 48 29.11 -19.73 0.42
C LYS A 48 28.38 -19.50 1.74
N LYS A 49 28.94 -18.66 2.61
CA LYS A 49 28.29 -18.31 3.88
C LYS A 49 27.35 -17.15 3.66
N VAL A 50 26.11 -17.27 4.12
CA VAL A 50 25.15 -16.15 4.07
C VAL A 50 24.52 -15.97 5.44
N SER A 51 24.53 -14.74 5.94
CA SER A 51 23.89 -14.35 7.20
C SER A 51 22.92 -13.19 6.98
N LEU A 52 21.68 -13.33 7.46
CA LEU A 52 20.62 -12.34 7.31
C LEU A 52 20.13 -11.84 8.67
N ILE A 53 20.01 -10.52 8.82
CA ILE A 53 19.21 -9.88 9.87
C ILE A 53 18.04 -9.20 9.19
N ILE A 54 16.82 -9.63 9.54
CA ILE A 54 15.56 -9.13 8.98
C ILE A 54 14.68 -8.56 10.08
N HIS A 55 13.86 -7.55 9.78
CA HIS A 55 12.88 -7.05 10.75
C HIS A 55 11.71 -8.03 10.92
N ASN A 56 11.36 -8.40 12.15
CA ASN A 56 10.29 -9.36 12.40
C ASN A 56 8.92 -8.70 12.48
N ASP A 57 8.39 -8.36 11.32
CA ASP A 57 7.05 -7.84 11.15
C ASP A 57 6.24 -8.69 10.17
N TYR A 58 4.97 -8.34 9.99
CA TYR A 58 4.10 -9.05 9.06
C TYR A 58 4.54 -8.90 7.58
N THR A 59 5.29 -7.85 7.23
CA THR A 59 5.82 -7.68 5.86
C THR A 59 6.75 -8.83 5.52
N ASN A 60 7.71 -9.15 6.40
CA ASN A 60 8.69 -10.20 6.18
C ASN A 60 8.22 -11.59 6.62
N ASN A 61 7.50 -11.68 7.74
CA ASN A 61 7.21 -12.94 8.43
C ASN A 61 5.73 -13.38 8.31
N ARG A 62 5.12 -13.15 7.14
CA ARG A 62 3.79 -13.70 6.79
C ARG A 62 3.92 -15.08 6.14
N ASP A 63 2.83 -15.85 6.13
CA ASP A 63 2.77 -17.17 5.47
C ASP A 63 3.12 -17.12 3.98
N ALA A 64 2.65 -16.10 3.27
CA ALA A 64 2.92 -15.89 1.83
C ALA A 64 4.24 -15.11 1.57
N GLY A 65 5.10 -14.98 2.57
CA GLY A 65 6.37 -14.28 2.47
C GLY A 65 7.50 -15.17 1.92
N LEU A 66 8.73 -14.66 1.96
CA LEU A 66 9.90 -15.46 1.60
C LEU A 66 10.06 -16.64 2.57
N ASP A 67 10.56 -17.77 2.06
CA ASP A 67 10.73 -18.99 2.85
C ASP A 67 12.03 -19.00 3.65
N PHE A 68 12.12 -18.17 4.69
CA PHE A 68 13.32 -18.12 5.51
C PHE A 68 13.62 -19.45 6.25
N GLN A 69 12.66 -20.38 6.36
CA GLN A 69 12.95 -21.72 6.90
C GLN A 69 13.85 -22.50 5.94
N SER A 70 13.50 -22.54 4.64
CA SER A 70 14.36 -23.16 3.63
C SER A 70 15.77 -22.53 3.59
N PHE A 71 15.88 -21.22 3.81
CA PHE A 71 17.19 -20.55 3.92
C PHE A 71 18.02 -21.06 5.11
N ILE A 72 17.38 -21.24 6.28
CA ILE A 72 18.03 -21.81 7.48
C ILE A 72 18.43 -23.27 7.23
N ASP A 73 17.55 -24.06 6.62
CA ASP A 73 17.78 -25.48 6.34
C ASP A 73 18.95 -25.70 5.35
N LEU A 74 19.22 -24.72 4.49
CA LEU A 74 20.40 -24.66 3.61
C LEU A 74 21.71 -24.27 4.34
N GLY A 75 21.65 -24.01 5.65
CA GLY A 75 22.80 -23.62 6.48
C GLY A 75 23.01 -22.11 6.60
N GLY A 76 22.04 -21.30 6.17
CA GLY A 76 22.08 -19.85 6.34
C GLY A 76 21.88 -19.44 7.79
N LYS A 77 22.64 -18.43 8.25
CA LYS A 77 22.43 -17.86 9.58
C LYS A 77 21.35 -16.80 9.51
N PHE A 78 20.32 -16.93 10.33
CA PHE A 78 19.16 -16.05 10.25
C PHE A 78 18.82 -15.44 11.61
N TYR A 79 18.55 -14.15 11.62
CA TYR A 79 18.20 -13.38 12.80
C TYR A 79 17.00 -12.49 12.51
N PHE A 80 16.13 -12.38 13.49
CA PHE A 80 15.01 -11.47 13.50
C PHE A 80 15.26 -10.34 14.50
N SER A 81 15.20 -9.08 14.05
CA SER A 81 15.14 -7.93 14.95
C SER A 81 13.71 -7.69 15.43
N ALA A 82 13.55 -7.23 16.68
CA ALA A 82 12.25 -7.00 17.31
C ALA A 82 11.65 -5.62 16.98
N ASN A 83 10.35 -5.46 17.30
CA ASN A 83 9.60 -4.21 17.09
C ASN A 83 9.96 -3.11 18.10
N GLU A 84 10.38 -3.47 19.31
CA GLU A 84 10.75 -2.50 20.35
C GLU A 84 11.96 -1.64 19.94
N TYR A 85 12.85 -2.20 19.11
CA TYR A 85 14.04 -1.54 18.56
C TYR A 85 14.21 -1.94 17.08
N PRO A 86 13.47 -1.30 16.16
CA PRO A 86 13.45 -1.73 14.76
C PRO A 86 14.82 -1.53 14.09
N MET A 87 15.39 -2.61 13.55
CA MET A 87 16.59 -2.56 12.72
C MET A 87 16.22 -2.01 11.35
N HIS A 88 16.32 -0.69 11.16
CA HIS A 88 15.90 -0.02 9.91
C HIS A 88 17.02 0.08 8.85
N ASN A 89 18.09 -0.71 8.99
CA ASN A 89 19.20 -0.73 8.03
C ASN A 89 18.78 -1.36 6.69
N LYS A 90 19.46 -0.95 5.62
CA LYS A 90 19.41 -1.59 4.30
C LYS A 90 20.82 -1.65 3.73
N PHE A 91 21.61 -2.61 4.20
CA PHE A 91 22.95 -2.84 3.68
C PHE A 91 23.27 -4.30 3.46
N CYS A 92 24.23 -4.55 2.59
CA CYS A 92 24.80 -5.85 2.32
C CYS A 92 26.33 -5.72 2.20
N VAL A 93 27.06 -6.59 2.92
CA VAL A 93 28.52 -6.70 2.82
C VAL A 93 28.86 -8.03 2.17
N ILE A 94 29.75 -8.00 1.18
CA ILE A 94 30.17 -9.17 0.41
C ILE A 94 31.69 -9.29 0.51
N ASP A 95 32.16 -10.46 0.96
CA ASP A 95 33.56 -10.90 1.05
C ASP A 95 34.48 -9.91 1.79
N ASN A 96 33.92 -9.10 2.69
CA ASN A 96 34.58 -7.96 3.35
C ASN A 96 35.29 -6.99 2.37
N LYS A 97 34.83 -6.93 1.12
CA LYS A 97 35.44 -6.12 0.04
C LYS A 97 34.43 -5.18 -0.62
N THR A 98 33.16 -5.55 -0.62
CA THR A 98 32.09 -4.78 -1.25
C THR A 98 30.99 -4.48 -0.24
N LEU A 99 30.56 -3.22 -0.19
CA LEU A 99 29.40 -2.75 0.57
C LEU A 99 28.35 -2.21 -0.40
N ILE A 100 27.12 -2.67 -0.23
CA ILE A 100 25.92 -2.06 -0.80
C ILE A 100 25.16 -1.41 0.34
N ASN A 101 24.88 -0.11 0.26
CA ASN A 101 24.15 0.61 1.31
C ASN A 101 23.25 1.69 0.71
N GLY A 102 22.04 1.86 1.22
CA GLY A 102 21.13 2.90 0.74
C GLY A 102 19.77 2.92 1.42
N SER A 103 18.79 3.51 0.74
CA SER A 103 17.39 3.57 1.19
C SER A 103 16.58 2.34 0.75
N TYR A 104 17.07 1.64 -0.29
CA TYR A 104 16.36 0.60 -1.01
C TYR A 104 16.10 -0.66 -0.15
N ASN A 105 14.85 -0.87 0.27
CA ASN A 105 14.40 -2.17 0.78
C ASN A 105 14.36 -3.20 -0.36
N TRP A 106 14.66 -4.47 -0.06
CA TRP A 106 14.67 -5.55 -1.06
C TRP A 106 13.25 -6.05 -1.35
N THR A 107 12.43 -5.16 -1.92
CA THR A 107 10.98 -5.34 -2.15
C THR A 107 10.64 -4.99 -3.60
N TYR A 108 9.49 -5.43 -4.09
CA TYR A 108 9.01 -5.07 -5.43
C TYR A 108 8.53 -3.61 -5.50
N TYR A 109 7.96 -3.10 -4.42
CA TYR A 109 7.51 -1.72 -4.35
C TYR A 109 8.66 -0.72 -4.43
N ALA A 110 9.80 -1.05 -3.81
CA ALA A 110 11.00 -0.23 -3.87
C ALA A 110 11.55 -0.06 -5.30
N GLU A 111 11.51 -1.11 -6.13
CA GLU A 111 12.01 -1.09 -7.51
C GLU A 111 11.14 -0.22 -8.43
N ASP A 112 9.82 -0.45 -8.42
CA ASP A 112 8.94 0.08 -9.45
C ASP A 112 8.30 1.42 -9.10
N LYS A 113 8.26 1.80 -7.81
CA LYS A 113 7.45 2.94 -7.37
C LYS A 113 8.12 3.93 -6.45
N ASN A 114 8.96 3.49 -5.51
CA ASN A 114 9.65 4.42 -4.63
C ASN A 114 10.77 5.16 -5.35
N SER A 115 11.12 6.35 -4.86
CA SER A 115 12.38 7.00 -5.23
C SER A 115 13.44 6.53 -4.25
N GLU A 116 14.29 5.62 -4.71
CA GLU A 116 15.30 4.94 -3.90
C GLU A 116 16.70 5.20 -4.44
N ASN A 117 17.70 4.99 -3.59
CA ASN A 117 19.09 5.00 -4.01
C ASN A 117 19.89 3.91 -3.29
N ILE A 118 20.98 3.47 -3.92
CA ILE A 118 22.06 2.72 -3.28
C ILE A 118 23.42 3.28 -3.69
N LEU A 119 24.41 3.05 -2.84
CA LEU A 119 25.82 3.14 -3.16
C LEU A 119 26.38 1.72 -3.17
N ILE A 120 27.14 1.39 -4.23
CA ILE A 120 28.01 0.22 -4.22
C ILE A 120 29.44 0.70 -4.07
N ILE A 121 30.07 0.29 -2.98
CA ILE A 121 31.39 0.71 -2.53
C ILE A 121 32.30 -0.52 -2.57
N ARG A 122 33.37 -0.45 -3.35
CA ARG A 122 34.40 -1.49 -3.49
C ARG A 122 35.75 -0.93 -3.05
N ASP A 123 36.64 -1.78 -2.52
CA ASP A 123 38.03 -1.45 -2.18
C ASP A 123 38.20 -0.34 -1.11
N GLU A 124 37.14 0.03 -0.39
CA GLU A 124 37.20 0.96 0.75
C GLU A 124 37.22 0.15 2.06
N HIS A 125 38.34 -0.53 2.32
CA HIS A 125 38.44 -1.56 3.36
C HIS A 125 37.96 -1.13 4.75
N GLU A 126 38.31 0.09 5.19
CA GLU A 126 37.88 0.63 6.48
C GLU A 126 36.35 0.75 6.57
N THR A 127 35.72 1.31 5.53
CA THR A 127 34.26 1.49 5.49
C THR A 127 33.55 0.15 5.41
N VAL A 128 34.02 -0.76 4.55
CA VAL A 128 33.40 -2.09 4.40
C VAL A 128 33.53 -2.89 5.70
N SER A 129 34.70 -2.86 6.34
CA SER A 129 34.93 -3.55 7.62
C SER A 129 34.06 -2.99 8.74
N ALA A 130 33.87 -1.66 8.82
CA ALA A 130 33.00 -1.06 9.82
C ALA A 130 31.53 -1.55 9.71
N PHE A 131 31.01 -1.70 8.49
CA PHE A 131 29.66 -2.26 8.29
C PHE A 131 29.58 -3.75 8.61
N ARG A 132 30.65 -4.50 8.34
CA ARG A 132 30.75 -5.90 8.75
C ARG A 132 30.73 -6.04 10.28
N GLU A 133 31.50 -5.19 10.97
CA GLU A 133 31.54 -5.14 12.43
C GLU A 133 30.18 -4.74 13.01
N GLU A 134 29.49 -3.78 12.39
CA GLU A 134 28.13 -3.42 12.80
C GLU A 134 27.14 -4.58 12.61
N PHE A 135 27.22 -5.33 11.51
CA PHE A 135 26.40 -6.55 11.37
C PHE A 135 26.66 -7.53 12.51
N ILE A 136 27.94 -7.79 12.83
CA ILE A 136 28.33 -8.70 13.92
C ILE A 136 27.79 -8.18 15.25
N HIS A 137 27.94 -6.89 15.52
CA HIS A 137 27.45 -6.24 16.73
C HIS A 137 25.93 -6.38 16.88
N LEU A 138 25.17 -6.11 15.82
CA LEU A 138 23.72 -6.30 15.80
C LEU A 138 23.35 -7.76 16.05
N SER A 139 23.97 -8.70 15.33
CA SER A 139 23.67 -10.13 15.46
C SER A 139 23.97 -10.67 16.86
N ALA A 140 24.99 -10.14 17.55
CA ALA A 140 25.36 -10.56 18.90
C ALA A 140 24.32 -10.18 19.97
N GLN A 141 23.45 -9.20 19.68
CA GLN A 141 22.34 -8.80 20.54
C GLN A 141 21.05 -9.58 20.23
N LEU A 142 21.05 -10.38 19.16
CA LEU A 142 19.90 -11.13 18.68
C LEU A 142 20.09 -12.62 18.93
N GLN A 143 18.98 -13.34 19.02
CA GLN A 143 19.00 -14.80 19.04
C GLN A 143 18.97 -15.32 17.61
N GLU A 144 19.89 -16.24 17.29
CA GLU A 144 19.84 -16.97 16.01
C GLU A 144 18.57 -17.82 15.94
N VAL A 145 17.81 -17.65 14.87
CA VAL A 145 16.54 -18.33 14.66
C VAL A 145 16.82 -19.65 13.95
N GLN A 146 16.43 -20.76 14.59
CA GLN A 146 16.55 -22.10 14.02
C GLN A 146 15.24 -22.60 13.40
N LYS A 147 14.12 -21.98 13.78
CA LYS A 147 12.78 -22.33 13.29
C LYS A 147 11.93 -21.09 13.15
N ILE A 148 11.35 -20.89 11.96
CA ILE A 148 10.45 -19.77 11.68
C ILE A 148 9.06 -20.06 12.28
N GLN A 149 8.60 -19.16 13.15
CA GLN A 149 7.21 -19.05 13.54
C GLN A 149 6.60 -17.88 12.77
N ARG A 150 5.67 -18.17 11.86
CA ARG A 150 4.99 -17.16 11.04
C ARG A 150 4.03 -16.33 11.88
N LEU A 151 3.99 -15.04 11.58
CA LEU A 151 2.99 -14.13 12.11
C LEU A 151 1.68 -14.27 11.35
N THR A 152 0.60 -14.30 12.10
CA THR A 152 -0.78 -14.33 11.65
C THR A 152 -1.32 -12.92 11.44
N THR A 153 -2.48 -12.81 10.79
CA THR A 153 -3.15 -11.53 10.62
C THR A 153 -3.61 -10.88 11.92
N PHE A 154 -3.77 -11.65 13.00
CA PHE A 154 -4.18 -11.13 14.31
C PHE A 154 -3.07 -10.27 14.93
N GLU A 155 -1.81 -10.69 14.81
CA GLU A 155 -0.67 -9.90 15.29
C GLU A 155 -0.50 -8.58 14.52
N ILE A 156 -1.09 -8.45 13.32
CA ILE A 156 -1.16 -7.17 12.59
C ILE A 156 -2.05 -6.15 13.32
N GLU A 157 -3.15 -6.60 13.96
CA GLU A 157 -4.10 -5.72 14.64
C GLU A 157 -3.57 -5.16 15.95
N GLU A 158 -2.65 -5.88 16.59
CA GLU A 158 -2.07 -5.50 17.86
C GLU A 158 -0.80 -4.65 17.72
N PHE A 159 0.00 -4.87 16.66
CA PHE A 159 1.37 -4.33 16.60
C PHE A 159 1.71 -3.51 15.36
N ASN A 160 0.87 -3.43 14.33
CA ASN A 160 1.28 -2.86 13.04
C ASN A 160 0.53 -1.58 12.64
N ASP A 161 1.32 -0.54 12.33
CA ASP A 161 0.85 0.77 11.86
C ASP A 161 0.11 0.65 10.51
N LEU A 162 -0.88 1.52 10.29
CA LEU A 162 -1.60 1.66 9.03
C LEU A 162 -0.63 1.80 7.84
N SER A 163 0.51 2.48 8.06
CA SER A 163 1.55 2.68 7.05
C SER A 163 2.18 1.37 6.55
N SER A 164 2.49 0.42 7.43
CA SER A 164 3.07 -0.88 7.07
C SER A 164 2.11 -1.74 6.24
N ARG A 165 0.82 -1.74 6.60
CA ARG A 165 -0.21 -2.47 5.82
C ARG A 165 -0.36 -1.91 4.42
N GLU A 166 -0.37 -0.58 4.29
CA GLU A 166 -0.44 0.08 2.98
C GLU A 166 0.81 -0.18 2.14
N TYR A 167 2.00 -0.21 2.75
CA TYR A 167 3.23 -0.55 2.07
C TYR A 167 3.18 -1.98 1.51
N LEU A 168 2.91 -2.98 2.37
CA LEU A 168 2.83 -4.38 1.97
C LEU A 168 1.76 -4.61 0.90
N ALA A 169 0.59 -3.96 1.01
CA ALA A 169 -0.44 -4.08 0.00
C ALA A 169 0.06 -3.58 -1.37
N ASN A 170 0.79 -2.45 -1.42
CA ASN A 170 1.41 -2.02 -2.68
C ASN A 170 2.50 -2.99 -3.14
N ASP A 171 3.34 -3.48 -2.24
CA ASP A 171 4.40 -4.44 -2.58
C ASP A 171 3.85 -5.70 -3.24
N ILE A 172 2.76 -6.27 -2.72
CA ILE A 172 2.07 -7.42 -3.33
C ILE A 172 1.54 -7.08 -4.74
N ILE A 173 1.06 -5.85 -4.99
CA ILE A 173 0.65 -5.44 -6.34
C ILE A 173 1.83 -5.46 -7.32
N TYR A 174 3.00 -4.99 -6.91
CA TYR A 174 4.18 -5.00 -7.78
C TYR A 174 4.84 -6.38 -7.86
N GLU A 175 4.74 -7.21 -6.81
CA GLU A 175 5.09 -8.64 -6.86
C GLU A 175 4.24 -9.35 -7.92
N ALA A 176 2.91 -9.13 -7.92
CA ALA A 176 1.98 -9.74 -8.87
C ALA A 176 2.36 -9.36 -10.31
N LYS A 177 2.72 -8.10 -10.54
CA LYS A 177 3.23 -7.60 -11.84
C LYS A 177 4.54 -8.27 -12.22
N ALA A 178 5.54 -8.26 -11.34
CA ALA A 178 6.88 -8.75 -11.63
C ALA A 178 6.92 -10.27 -11.85
N THR A 179 6.06 -11.01 -11.14
CA THR A 179 6.00 -12.48 -11.19
C THR A 179 4.88 -13.01 -12.08
N ASN A 180 4.10 -12.13 -12.73
CA ASN A 180 2.94 -12.48 -13.56
C ASN A 180 1.91 -13.37 -12.83
N ARG A 181 1.62 -13.03 -11.56
CA ARG A 181 0.71 -13.74 -10.66
C ARG A 181 -0.45 -12.84 -10.21
N PRO A 182 -1.44 -12.56 -11.07
CA PRO A 182 -2.55 -11.68 -10.71
C PRO A 182 -3.41 -12.23 -9.55
N GLU A 183 -3.38 -13.52 -9.29
CA GLU A 183 -4.16 -14.18 -8.23
C GLU A 183 -3.80 -13.71 -6.82
N ILE A 184 -2.58 -13.19 -6.59
CA ILE A 184 -2.17 -12.71 -5.26
C ILE A 184 -2.71 -11.31 -4.93
N VAL A 185 -3.22 -10.57 -5.93
CA VAL A 185 -3.73 -9.19 -5.76
C VAL A 185 -4.86 -9.11 -4.73
N GLU A 186 -5.71 -10.14 -4.66
CA GLU A 186 -6.82 -10.18 -3.69
C GLU A 186 -6.31 -10.13 -2.23
N SER A 187 -5.11 -10.64 -1.95
CA SER A 187 -4.50 -10.53 -0.62
C SER A 187 -4.11 -9.08 -0.28
N ALA A 188 -3.63 -8.30 -1.25
CA ALA A 188 -3.37 -6.87 -1.08
C ALA A 188 -4.66 -6.10 -0.73
N PHE A 189 -5.76 -6.45 -1.39
CA PHE A 189 -7.07 -5.83 -1.12
C PHE A 189 -7.60 -6.20 0.26
N LYS A 190 -7.40 -7.45 0.72
CA LYS A 190 -7.77 -7.85 2.08
C LYS A 190 -6.93 -7.14 3.16
N LEU A 191 -5.65 -6.88 2.88
CA LEU A 191 -4.76 -6.15 3.78
C LEU A 191 -5.13 -4.67 3.89
N SER A 192 -5.57 -4.05 2.80
CA SER A 192 -5.92 -2.63 2.74
C SER A 192 -7.23 -2.37 1.96
N PRO A 193 -8.38 -2.84 2.46
CA PRO A 193 -9.63 -2.90 1.68
C PRO A 193 -10.22 -1.53 1.33
N HIS A 194 -9.87 -0.50 2.08
CA HIS A 194 -10.33 0.88 1.84
C HIS A 194 -9.31 1.74 1.08
N ASN A 195 -8.15 1.17 0.71
CA ASN A 195 -7.12 1.89 -0.01
C ASN A 195 -7.35 1.84 -1.52
N ILE A 196 -8.11 2.83 -1.99
CA ILE A 196 -8.41 3.00 -3.40
C ILE A 196 -7.15 3.13 -4.26
N LYS A 197 -6.06 3.71 -3.76
CA LYS A 197 -4.82 3.87 -4.55
C LYS A 197 -4.15 2.53 -4.88
N VAL A 198 -4.24 1.56 -3.97
CA VAL A 198 -3.75 0.19 -4.19
C VAL A 198 -4.58 -0.47 -5.29
N GLN A 199 -5.90 -0.37 -5.20
CA GLN A 199 -6.82 -0.90 -6.22
C GLN A 199 -6.63 -0.21 -7.59
N GLU A 200 -6.46 1.12 -7.62
CA GLU A 200 -6.14 1.90 -8.83
C GLU A 200 -4.83 1.42 -9.48
N SER A 201 -3.83 1.09 -8.65
CA SER A 201 -2.54 0.57 -9.14
C SER A 201 -2.69 -0.82 -9.76
N ALA A 202 -3.48 -1.71 -9.16
CA ALA A 202 -3.78 -3.02 -9.74
C ALA A 202 -4.48 -2.91 -11.10
N VAL A 203 -5.47 -2.01 -11.22
CA VAL A 203 -6.18 -1.75 -12.49
C VAL A 203 -5.26 -1.13 -13.54
N ARG A 204 -4.42 -0.16 -13.16
CA ARG A 204 -3.43 0.48 -14.05
C ARG A 204 -2.43 -0.53 -14.62
N LEU A 205 -2.03 -1.51 -13.80
CA LEU A 205 -1.11 -2.57 -14.17
C LEU A 205 -1.79 -3.76 -14.88
N ASN A 206 -3.10 -3.67 -15.17
CA ASN A 206 -3.90 -4.72 -15.80
C ASN A 206 -3.89 -6.06 -15.01
N LEU A 207 -3.80 -6.00 -13.69
CA LEU A 207 -3.82 -7.18 -12.82
C LEU A 207 -5.23 -7.58 -12.39
N THR A 208 -6.24 -6.82 -12.80
CA THR A 208 -7.66 -7.03 -12.48
C THR A 208 -8.52 -6.62 -13.66
N ASN A 209 -9.76 -7.14 -13.70
CA ASN A 209 -10.73 -6.74 -14.70
C ASN A 209 -11.14 -5.27 -14.52
N LYS A 210 -11.27 -4.57 -15.64
CA LYS A 210 -11.72 -3.18 -15.67
C LYS A 210 -13.24 -3.13 -15.74
N ARG A 211 -13.83 -2.28 -14.90
CA ARG A 211 -15.26 -2.00 -14.92
C ARG A 211 -15.47 -0.50 -15.05
N LYS A 212 -16.56 -0.11 -15.71
CA LYS A 212 -16.95 1.29 -15.88
C LYS A 212 -18.38 1.53 -15.44
N LEU A 213 -18.65 2.79 -15.09
CA LEU A 213 -19.96 3.24 -14.65
C LEU A 213 -20.92 3.44 -15.83
N LEU A 214 -22.13 2.88 -15.76
CA LEU A 214 -23.17 2.96 -16.79
C LEU A 214 -23.96 4.28 -16.78
N SER A 215 -23.98 4.99 -15.65
CA SER A 215 -24.68 6.26 -15.48
C SER A 215 -23.99 7.12 -14.43
N SER A 216 -24.01 8.44 -14.61
CA SER A 216 -23.44 9.37 -13.64
C SER A 216 -24.09 9.18 -12.26
N VAL A 217 -23.29 9.29 -11.21
CA VAL A 217 -23.72 9.22 -9.81
C VAL A 217 -23.47 10.57 -9.16
N GLY A 218 -24.43 11.04 -8.38
CA GLY A 218 -24.42 12.43 -7.93
C GLY A 218 -25.41 12.70 -6.81
N ALA A 219 -25.51 13.98 -6.48
CA ALA A 219 -26.19 14.48 -5.30
C ALA A 219 -27.13 15.62 -5.68
N GLU A 220 -28.29 15.69 -5.03
CA GLU A 220 -29.18 16.83 -5.12
C GLU A 220 -28.62 18.02 -4.34
N VAL A 221 -28.64 19.20 -4.96
CA VAL A 221 -28.24 20.47 -4.35
C VAL A 221 -29.38 21.49 -4.46
N LYS A 222 -29.19 22.71 -3.93
CA LYS A 222 -30.20 23.78 -3.90
C LYS A 222 -30.93 23.91 -5.24
N GLY A 223 -32.26 23.98 -5.18
CA GLY A 223 -33.12 24.16 -6.35
C GLY A 223 -33.33 22.88 -7.18
N ASN A 224 -33.19 21.69 -6.58
CA ASN A 224 -33.35 20.39 -7.25
C ASN A 224 -32.36 20.20 -8.43
N ASN A 225 -31.22 20.89 -8.37
CA ASN A 225 -30.14 20.73 -9.33
C ASN A 225 -29.36 19.44 -9.03
N TYR A 226 -28.89 18.77 -10.07
CA TYR A 226 -28.10 17.56 -9.96
C TYR A 226 -26.61 17.86 -10.05
N LEU A 227 -25.89 17.67 -8.94
CA LEU A 227 -24.43 17.71 -8.90
C LEU A 227 -23.87 16.32 -9.26
N ILE A 228 -23.23 16.22 -10.42
CA ILE A 228 -22.50 15.00 -10.81
C ILE A 228 -21.26 14.86 -9.93
N GLY A 229 -21.22 13.77 -9.15
CA GLY A 229 -20.08 13.37 -8.34
C GLY A 229 -19.07 12.57 -9.16
N VAL A 230 -19.56 11.50 -9.80
CA VAL A 230 -18.80 10.61 -10.70
C VAL A 230 -19.53 10.53 -12.04
N GLU A 231 -18.81 10.75 -13.12
CA GLU A 231 -19.39 10.78 -14.47
C GLU A 231 -19.60 9.36 -15.04
N LYS A 232 -20.63 9.21 -15.88
CA LYS A 232 -20.82 8.03 -16.73
C LYS A 232 -19.53 7.71 -17.51
N GLY A 233 -19.20 6.43 -17.60
CA GLY A 233 -18.01 5.95 -18.31
C GLY A 233 -16.73 5.97 -17.49
N THR A 234 -16.74 6.53 -16.28
CA THR A 234 -15.59 6.49 -15.37
C THR A 234 -15.18 5.03 -15.09
N ILE A 235 -13.89 4.73 -15.29
CA ILE A 235 -13.29 3.43 -14.95
C ILE A 235 -13.09 3.34 -13.44
N LEU A 236 -13.40 2.18 -12.87
CA LEU A 236 -13.24 1.88 -11.46
C LEU A 236 -11.87 1.24 -11.16
N PRO A 237 -11.40 1.37 -9.91
CA PRO A 237 -11.97 2.16 -8.81
C PRO A 237 -11.76 3.67 -8.99
N ILE A 238 -12.49 4.49 -8.25
CA ILE A 238 -12.34 5.95 -8.28
C ILE A 238 -12.61 6.59 -6.92
N LYS A 239 -11.81 7.60 -6.57
CA LYS A 239 -12.09 8.52 -5.46
C LYS A 239 -12.03 9.96 -5.95
N ILE A 240 -13.17 10.65 -5.90
CA ILE A 240 -13.30 12.02 -6.38
C ILE A 240 -14.05 12.87 -5.37
N SER A 241 -13.73 14.17 -5.32
CA SER A 241 -14.39 15.10 -4.41
C SER A 241 -15.04 16.28 -5.11
N ARG A 242 -16.11 16.79 -4.51
CA ARG A 242 -16.81 18.01 -4.88
C ARG A 242 -16.90 18.92 -3.66
N THR A 243 -16.63 20.20 -3.84
CA THR A 243 -16.75 21.21 -2.79
C THR A 243 -18.12 21.87 -2.90
N LEU A 244 -18.78 22.04 -1.77
CA LEU A 244 -20.07 22.67 -1.61
C LEU A 244 -19.96 23.83 -0.62
N ILE A 245 -20.92 24.75 -0.70
CA ILE A 245 -21.04 25.89 0.21
C ILE A 245 -22.48 25.98 0.73
N THR A 246 -22.67 26.67 1.86
CA THR A 246 -24.02 26.93 2.38
C THR A 246 -24.84 27.79 1.44
N SER A 247 -26.14 27.52 1.41
CA SER A 247 -27.10 28.18 0.53
C SER A 247 -27.92 29.28 1.21
N GLU A 248 -27.78 29.41 2.53
CA GLU A 248 -28.54 30.32 3.40
C GLU A 248 -27.63 30.85 4.51
N ASP A 249 -27.94 32.05 5.02
CA ASP A 249 -27.28 32.62 6.18
C ASP A 249 -27.54 31.77 7.42
N ASN A 250 -26.50 31.57 8.23
CA ASN A 250 -26.56 30.83 9.49
C ASN A 250 -27.06 29.37 9.33
N GLN A 251 -26.92 28.78 8.14
CA GLN A 251 -27.29 27.39 7.88
C GLN A 251 -26.46 26.43 8.75
N THR A 252 -27.12 25.74 9.69
CA THR A 252 -26.45 24.80 10.62
C THR A 252 -26.60 23.34 10.23
N THR A 253 -27.42 23.02 9.22
CA THR A 253 -27.63 21.64 8.75
C THR A 253 -27.70 21.58 7.22
N CYS A 254 -27.37 20.42 6.63
CA CYS A 254 -27.48 20.19 5.21
C CYS A 254 -27.84 18.73 4.93
N SER A 255 -28.81 18.51 4.03
CA SER A 255 -29.19 17.18 3.56
C SER A 255 -29.03 17.11 2.05
N SER A 256 -28.65 15.94 1.55
CA SER A 256 -28.63 15.68 0.11
C SER A 256 -29.06 14.25 -0.18
N THR A 257 -30.03 14.10 -1.09
CA THR A 257 -30.44 12.81 -1.62
C THR A 257 -29.53 12.45 -2.79
N LEU A 258 -29.15 11.18 -2.90
CA LEU A 258 -28.25 10.71 -3.95
C LEU A 258 -29.03 10.04 -5.09
N TYR A 259 -28.60 10.29 -6.32
CA TYR A 259 -29.25 9.82 -7.54
C TYR A 259 -28.22 9.30 -8.55
N TYR A 260 -28.68 8.50 -9.49
CA TYR A 260 -27.94 8.14 -10.70
C TYR A 260 -28.77 8.40 -11.96
N GLY A 261 -28.12 8.92 -13.00
CA GLY A 261 -28.74 9.31 -14.27
C GLY A 261 -28.06 10.55 -14.87
N GLU A 262 -28.59 11.03 -16.00
CA GLU A 262 -27.98 12.13 -16.77
C GLU A 262 -28.85 13.40 -16.82
N ASN A 263 -29.98 13.43 -16.12
CA ASN A 263 -30.85 14.61 -16.09
C ASN A 263 -30.24 15.70 -15.19
N LYS A 264 -30.27 16.96 -15.64
CA LYS A 264 -29.80 18.11 -14.84
C LYS A 264 -30.66 18.37 -13.60
N ILE A 265 -31.90 17.88 -13.61
CA ILE A 265 -32.84 17.97 -12.50
C ILE A 265 -32.76 16.67 -11.68
N ALA A 266 -32.42 16.79 -10.39
CA ALA A 266 -32.08 15.64 -9.56
C ALA A 266 -33.23 14.64 -9.42
N ASN A 267 -34.44 15.10 -9.09
CA ASN A 267 -35.59 14.22 -8.90
C ASN A 267 -36.15 13.56 -10.18
N LEU A 268 -35.66 13.94 -11.36
CA LEU A 268 -35.95 13.24 -12.63
C LEU A 268 -34.99 12.07 -12.88
N ASN A 269 -33.93 11.94 -12.09
CA ASN A 269 -33.04 10.79 -12.09
C ASN A 269 -33.54 9.70 -11.13
N LYS A 270 -32.93 8.51 -11.20
CA LYS A 270 -33.27 7.40 -10.31
C LYS A 270 -32.59 7.59 -8.96
N LYS A 271 -33.36 7.51 -7.88
CA LYS A 271 -32.82 7.57 -6.51
C LYS A 271 -31.96 6.34 -6.22
N LEU A 272 -30.86 6.55 -5.52
CA LEU A 272 -30.10 5.43 -4.94
C LEU A 272 -30.91 4.75 -3.81
N PRO A 273 -30.70 3.44 -3.56
CA PRO A 273 -31.50 2.67 -2.61
C PRO A 273 -31.65 3.31 -1.22
N LYS A 274 -32.86 3.25 -0.67
CA LYS A 274 -33.19 3.85 0.64
C LYS A 274 -32.58 3.12 1.83
N GLN A 275 -32.16 1.86 1.70
CA GLN A 275 -31.42 1.16 2.75
C GLN A 275 -29.97 0.99 2.30
N SER A 276 -29.09 1.79 2.88
CA SER A 276 -27.65 1.51 2.92
C SER A 276 -27.36 0.38 3.90
N THR A 277 -26.17 -0.20 3.84
CA THR A 277 -25.64 -1.13 4.86
C THR A 277 -25.73 -0.59 6.28
N ASN A 278 -25.81 0.74 6.45
CA ASN A 278 -25.96 1.43 7.74
C ASN A 278 -27.38 1.94 8.03
N LYS A 279 -28.41 1.40 7.35
CA LYS A 279 -29.84 1.71 7.55
C LYS A 279 -30.22 3.19 7.33
N LYS A 280 -29.37 4.00 6.70
CA LYS A 280 -29.69 5.39 6.32
C LYS A 280 -30.47 5.44 5.03
N VAL A 281 -31.46 6.35 5.00
CA VAL A 281 -32.24 6.76 3.82
C VAL A 281 -31.31 7.34 2.76
N GLY A 282 -31.57 7.05 1.48
CA GLY A 282 -30.70 7.32 0.31
C GLY A 282 -30.18 8.75 0.21
N GLY A 283 -29.10 9.05 0.92
CA GLY A 283 -28.63 10.42 1.12
C GLY A 283 -27.66 10.56 2.28
N VAL A 284 -27.12 11.78 2.41
CA VAL A 284 -26.24 12.21 3.50
C VAL A 284 -26.89 13.36 4.26
N PHE A 285 -26.69 13.41 5.57
CA PHE A 285 -27.23 14.43 6.46
C PHE A 285 -26.17 14.96 7.41
N LEU A 286 -25.76 16.21 7.22
CA LEU A 286 -24.74 16.86 8.03
C LEU A 286 -25.39 17.84 9.04
N ARG A 287 -25.04 17.70 10.32
CA ARG A 287 -25.50 18.55 11.43
C ARG A 287 -24.37 19.37 12.03
N GLY A 288 -24.69 20.59 12.46
CA GLY A 288 -23.79 21.50 13.17
C GLY A 288 -22.72 22.09 12.28
N LEU A 289 -23.11 22.56 11.10
CA LEU A 289 -22.34 23.53 10.34
C LEU A 289 -22.21 24.82 11.17
N PRO A 290 -21.09 25.55 11.08
CA PRO A 290 -20.95 26.84 11.76
C PRO A 290 -21.94 27.85 11.18
N ALA A 291 -22.61 28.60 12.05
CA ALA A 291 -23.47 29.70 11.63
C ALA A 291 -22.61 30.83 11.05
N LYS A 292 -22.61 30.94 9.72
CA LYS A 292 -21.87 31.94 8.94
C LYS A 292 -22.78 32.52 7.85
N PRO A 293 -22.43 33.67 7.25
CA PRO A 293 -23.09 34.15 6.04
C PRO A 293 -23.15 33.08 4.94
N GLN A 294 -24.17 33.18 4.10
CA GLN A 294 -24.36 32.30 2.95
C GLN A 294 -23.07 32.20 2.12
N GLY A 295 -22.68 30.97 1.80
CA GLY A 295 -21.53 30.71 0.94
C GLY A 295 -20.18 30.59 1.65
N GLU A 296 -20.09 31.00 2.92
CA GLU A 296 -18.82 30.99 3.67
C GLU A 296 -18.47 29.63 4.29
N ALA A 297 -19.48 28.93 4.83
CA ALA A 297 -19.27 27.60 5.39
C ALA A 297 -19.09 26.58 4.25
N LYS A 298 -17.94 25.89 4.25
CA LYS A 298 -17.54 24.98 3.16
C LYS A 298 -17.68 23.54 3.57
N MET A 299 -18.16 22.72 2.65
CA MET A 299 -18.34 21.29 2.83
C MET A 299 -17.69 20.54 1.68
N LYS A 300 -17.34 19.28 1.92
CA LYS A 300 -16.77 18.41 0.89
C LYS A 300 -17.53 17.10 0.82
N MET A 301 -18.03 16.79 -0.37
CA MET A 301 -18.55 15.46 -0.71
C MET A 301 -17.45 14.66 -1.40
N ILE A 302 -17.12 13.50 -0.84
CA ILE A 302 -16.18 12.55 -1.42
C ILE A 302 -16.97 11.34 -1.89
N PHE A 303 -16.93 11.08 -3.18
CA PHE A 303 -17.46 9.89 -3.81
C PHE A 303 -16.31 8.91 -3.98
N THR A 304 -16.45 7.74 -3.39
CA THR A 304 -15.53 6.61 -3.55
C THR A 304 -16.33 5.45 -4.12
N ILE A 305 -15.87 4.86 -5.22
CA ILE A 305 -16.37 3.59 -5.73
C ILE A 305 -15.16 2.66 -5.78
N ASP A 306 -15.19 1.58 -5.01
CA ASP A 306 -14.11 0.60 -4.98
C ASP A 306 -14.19 -0.39 -6.14
N ILE A 307 -13.20 -1.27 -6.23
CA ILE A 307 -13.11 -2.27 -7.30
C ILE A 307 -14.25 -3.29 -7.25
N TYR A 308 -14.95 -3.45 -6.12
CA TYR A 308 -16.08 -4.36 -5.95
C TYR A 308 -17.44 -3.71 -6.25
N GLY A 309 -17.46 -2.41 -6.54
CA GLY A 309 -18.68 -1.67 -6.85
C GLY A 309 -19.42 -1.18 -5.62
N GLN A 310 -18.72 -1.08 -4.48
CA GLN A 310 -19.24 -0.43 -3.30
C GLN A 310 -19.06 1.08 -3.43
N LEU A 311 -20.16 1.80 -3.64
CA LEU A 311 -20.19 3.26 -3.56
C LEU A 311 -20.22 3.67 -2.09
N ARG A 312 -19.36 4.62 -1.72
CA ARG A 312 -19.37 5.35 -0.46
C ARG A 312 -19.32 6.85 -0.73
N VAL A 313 -20.32 7.57 -0.25
CA VAL A 313 -20.37 9.04 -0.32
C VAL A 313 -20.19 9.58 1.09
N ARG A 314 -19.07 10.25 1.35
CA ARG A 314 -18.79 10.93 2.63
C ARG A 314 -19.00 12.43 2.46
N PHE A 315 -19.76 13.02 3.36
CA PHE A 315 -20.03 14.45 3.38
C PHE A 315 -19.55 15.04 4.69
N TYR A 316 -18.65 16.02 4.65
CA TYR A 316 -18.11 16.60 5.88
C TYR A 316 -17.86 18.09 5.77
N SER A 317 -17.99 18.75 6.92
CA SER A 317 -17.70 20.15 7.14
C SER A 317 -16.19 20.37 7.14
N LEU A 318 -15.71 21.31 6.33
CA LEU A 318 -14.30 21.71 6.34
C LEU A 318 -13.96 22.58 7.55
N ASP A 319 -14.95 23.21 8.17
CA ASP A 319 -14.75 24.11 9.29
C ASP A 319 -14.56 23.39 10.64
N ASN A 320 -15.22 22.25 10.84
CA ASN A 320 -15.23 21.57 12.15
C ASN A 320 -15.15 20.04 12.08
N GLY A 321 -14.88 19.48 10.90
CA GLY A 321 -14.65 18.04 10.72
C GLY A 321 -15.87 17.13 10.92
N ARG A 322 -17.03 17.67 11.27
CA ARG A 322 -18.27 16.87 11.39
C ARG A 322 -18.56 16.22 10.05
N SER A 323 -18.92 14.94 10.07
CA SER A 323 -19.12 14.16 8.86
C SER A 323 -20.31 13.23 8.97
N ASP A 324 -20.90 12.97 7.81
CA ASP A 324 -21.86 11.92 7.59
C ASP A 324 -21.45 11.08 6.37
N PHE A 325 -21.99 9.87 6.25
CA PHE A 325 -21.72 9.06 5.07
C PHE A 325 -22.87 8.11 4.73
N TYR A 326 -22.94 7.78 3.44
CA TYR A 326 -23.83 6.81 2.84
C TYR A 326 -23.01 5.75 2.09
N SER A 327 -23.45 4.50 2.09
CA SER A 327 -22.77 3.39 1.41
C SER A 327 -23.79 2.44 0.77
N VAL A 328 -23.63 2.11 -0.50
CA VAL A 328 -24.51 1.17 -1.21
C VAL A 328 -23.76 0.39 -2.29
N ASP A 329 -24.16 -0.85 -2.51
CA ASP A 329 -23.72 -1.64 -3.66
C ASP A 329 -24.33 -1.06 -4.93
N ILE A 330 -23.49 -0.81 -5.94
CA ILE A 330 -23.92 -0.29 -7.24
C ILE A 330 -23.52 -1.22 -8.39
N ASN A 331 -23.29 -2.52 -8.15
CA ASN A 331 -22.99 -3.50 -9.20
C ASN A 331 -23.97 -3.46 -10.40
N PRO A 332 -25.30 -3.25 -10.21
CA PRO A 332 -26.22 -3.07 -11.34
C PRO A 332 -25.94 -1.84 -12.23
N LEU A 333 -25.10 -0.90 -11.78
CA LEU A 333 -24.70 0.28 -12.53
C LEU A 333 -23.32 0.13 -13.17
N LEU A 334 -22.73 -1.07 -13.16
CA LEU A 334 -21.40 -1.34 -13.68
C LEU A 334 -21.44 -2.28 -14.88
N THR A 335 -20.43 -2.17 -15.72
CA THR A 335 -20.18 -3.10 -16.83
C THR A 335 -18.69 -3.32 -17.00
N ASP A 336 -18.30 -4.52 -17.42
CA ASP A 336 -16.92 -4.84 -17.77
C ASP A 336 -16.49 -4.05 -19.02
N VAL A 337 -15.17 -3.80 -19.15
CA VAL A 337 -14.57 -2.99 -20.21
C VAL A 337 -13.77 -3.82 -21.17
#